data_AF-A0A507ECR7-F1
#
_entry.id   AF-A0A507ECR7-F1
#
_cell.length_a   1.000
_cell.length_b   1.000
_cell.length_c   1.000
_cell.angle_alpha   90.00
_cell.angle_beta   90.00
_cell.angle_gamma   90.00
#
_symmetry.space_group_name_H-M   'P 1'
#
loop_
_entity.id
_entity.type
_entity.pdbx_description
1 polymer ?
#
loop_
_entity_poly.entity_id
_entity_poly.type
_entity_poly.pdbx_seq_one_letter_code
_entity_poly.pdbx_strand_id
1 'polypeptide(L)'
;MHYGPFYKHIHKQHHEFSAPFGIAAEYAHPIETVVFIGPVTLLMIGVDVHVVTMAIWLAVRLIETVDVHAGYDLPWSIHKWMQFFGGADFHDYRHMAFIGNYSSSFRWWDWFFGTDAAYNAWKAK
;
A
#
# COMPACT_ATOMS: atom_id res chain seq x y z
N MET A 1 -7.42 -9.09 3.21
CA MET A 1 -6.25 -9.46 4.04
C MET A 1 -6.47 -9.26 5.53
N HIS A 2 -7.29 -8.29 5.97
CA HIS A 2 -7.48 -7.96 7.38
C HIS A 2 -8.51 -8.78 8.17
N TYR A 3 -9.18 -9.75 7.53
CA TYR A 3 -10.07 -10.68 8.23
C TYR A 3 -9.25 -11.73 8.98
N GLY A 4 -9.63 -12.04 10.23
CA GLY A 4 -8.81 -12.74 11.23
C GLY A 4 -7.90 -13.88 10.72
N PRO A 5 -8.42 -14.90 10.01
CA PRO A 5 -7.61 -15.98 9.46
C PRO A 5 -6.59 -15.51 8.41
N PHE A 6 -6.98 -14.63 7.49
CA PHE A 6 -6.09 -14.09 6.46
C PHE A 6 -5.05 -13.14 7.07
N TYR A 7 -5.44 -12.38 8.08
CA TYR A 7 -4.52 -11.53 8.79
C TYR A 7 -3.44 -12.38 9.46
N LYS A 8 -3.85 -13.34 10.30
CA LYS A 8 -2.93 -14.16 11.09
C LYS A 8 -1.92 -14.93 10.25
N HIS A 9 -2.34 -15.50 9.11
CA HIS A 9 -1.50 -16.43 8.35
C HIS A 9 -0.85 -15.82 7.11
N ILE A 10 -1.33 -14.66 6.63
CA ILE A 10 -0.85 -14.07 5.38
C ILE A 10 -0.37 -12.64 5.64
N HIS A 11 -1.25 -11.76 6.11
CA HIS A 11 -0.96 -10.33 6.22
C HIS A 11 -0.08 -9.95 7.42
N LYS A 12 -0.02 -10.80 8.44
CA LYS A 12 0.77 -10.54 9.64
C LYS A 12 2.26 -10.42 9.33
N GLN A 13 2.77 -11.12 8.31
CA GLN A 13 4.16 -11.02 7.87
C GLN A 13 4.48 -9.60 7.37
N HIS A 14 3.60 -9.03 6.55
CA HIS A 14 3.74 -7.64 6.07
C HIS A 14 3.79 -6.63 7.23
N HIS A 15 2.98 -6.87 8.24
CA HIS A 15 2.92 -6.07 9.48
C HIS A 15 3.98 -6.45 10.53
N GLU A 16 5.04 -7.19 10.17
CA GLU A 16 6.15 -7.49 11.08
C GLU A 16 6.86 -6.21 11.55
N PHE A 17 6.94 -5.20 10.68
CA PHE A 17 7.54 -3.90 10.98
C PHE A 17 6.47 -2.85 11.25
N SER A 18 6.30 -2.44 12.51
CA SER A 18 5.36 -1.36 12.88
C SER A 18 5.80 0.02 12.37
N ALA A 19 7.08 0.17 12.02
CA ALA A 19 7.66 1.33 11.34
C ALA A 19 8.42 0.80 10.11
N PRO A 20 7.73 0.64 8.97
CA PRO A 20 8.33 0.07 7.78
C PRO A 20 9.35 1.03 7.15
N PHE A 21 10.18 0.47 6.28
CA PHE A 21 11.10 1.21 5.40
C PHE A 21 11.03 0.60 4.01
N GLY A 22 11.42 1.36 2.97
CA GLY A 22 11.10 1.04 1.58
C GLY A 22 11.41 -0.39 1.12
N ILE A 23 12.50 -1.02 1.59
CA ILE A 23 12.84 -2.41 1.23
C ILE A 23 11.92 -3.42 1.93
N ALA A 24 11.50 -3.14 3.17
CA ALA A 24 10.58 -3.99 3.92
C ALA A 24 9.17 -4.00 3.31
N ALA A 25 8.85 -3.08 2.40
CA ALA A 25 7.56 -3.03 1.71
C ALA A 25 7.23 -4.32 0.95
N GLU A 26 8.24 -4.99 0.39
CA GLU A 26 8.11 -6.26 -0.34
C GLU A 26 8.26 -7.49 0.56
N TYR A 27 8.52 -7.30 1.86
CA TYR A 27 8.54 -8.40 2.82
C TYR A 27 7.10 -8.78 3.20
N ALA A 28 6.46 -9.49 2.29
CA ALA A 28 5.09 -9.95 2.40
C ALA A 28 4.96 -11.43 2.01
N HIS A 29 3.86 -12.06 2.43
CA HIS A 29 3.57 -13.43 2.03
C HIS A 29 3.29 -13.49 0.51
N PRO A 30 3.78 -14.49 -0.25
CA PRO A 30 3.62 -14.52 -1.71
C PRO A 30 2.17 -14.37 -2.22
N ILE A 31 1.21 -14.95 -1.49
CA ILE A 31 -0.23 -14.78 -1.80
C ILE A 31 -0.65 -13.31 -1.75
N GLU A 32 -0.14 -12.53 -0.80
CA GLU A 32 -0.42 -11.11 -0.70
C GLU A 32 0.10 -10.36 -1.92
N THR A 33 1.35 -10.64 -2.32
CA THR A 33 1.95 -10.09 -3.53
C THR A 33 1.11 -10.42 -4.76
N VAL A 34 0.64 -11.67 -4.90
CA VAL A 34 -0.22 -12.09 -6.02
C VAL A 34 -1.59 -11.41 -5.96
N VAL A 35 -2.18 -11.19 -4.79
CA VAL A 35 -3.48 -10.51 -4.69
C VAL A 35 -3.38 -9.02 -5.01
N PHE A 36 -2.30 -8.34 -4.61
CA PHE A 36 -2.12 -6.90 -4.84
C PHE A 36 -1.57 -6.56 -6.22
N ILE A 37 -0.61 -7.33 -6.74
CA ILE A 37 0.04 -7.07 -8.04
C ILE A 37 -0.58 -7.93 -9.15
N GLY A 38 -1.10 -9.11 -8.79
CA GLY A 38 -1.48 -10.15 -9.73
C GLY A 38 -2.71 -9.85 -10.58
N PRO A 39 -3.83 -9.24 -10.11
CA PRO A 39 -5.00 -9.10 -10.97
C PRO A 39 -4.73 -8.30 -12.25
N VAL A 40 -4.02 -7.16 -12.14
CA VAL A 40 -3.67 -6.33 -13.30
C VAL A 40 -2.53 -6.96 -14.11
N THR A 41 -1.52 -7.50 -13.44
CA THR A 41 -0.38 -8.15 -14.11
C THR A 41 -0.79 -9.42 -14.86
N LEU A 42 -1.67 -10.26 -14.28
CA LEU A 42 -2.21 -11.48 -14.89
C LEU A 42 -3.17 -11.15 -16.03
N LEU A 43 -4.01 -10.11 -15.88
CA LEU A 43 -4.83 -9.62 -16.98
C LEU A 43 -3.93 -9.26 -18.17
N MET A 44 -2.85 -8.51 -17.93
CA MET A 44 -1.91 -8.11 -18.97
C MET A 44 -1.09 -9.27 -19.59
N ILE A 45 -1.00 -10.43 -18.93
CA ILE A 45 -0.42 -11.65 -19.53
C ILE A 45 -1.42 -12.33 -20.50
N GLY A 46 -2.72 -12.22 -20.22
CA GLY A 46 -3.79 -12.81 -21.04
C GLY A 46 -4.19 -11.99 -22.26
N VAL A 47 -3.61 -10.80 -22.44
CA VAL A 47 -3.77 -9.93 -23.61
C VAL A 47 -2.40 -9.61 -24.21
N ASP A 48 -2.38 -9.29 -25.50
CA ASP A 48 -1.14 -8.92 -26.19
C ASP A 48 -0.67 -7.53 -25.74
N VAL A 49 0.11 -7.51 -24.65
CA VAL A 49 0.68 -6.30 -24.05
C VAL A 49 2.17 -6.28 -24.33
N HIS A 50 2.64 -5.18 -24.92
CA HIS A 50 4.06 -4.99 -25.21
C HIS A 50 4.89 -5.07 -23.91
N VAL A 51 6.03 -5.77 -23.95
CA VAL A 51 6.90 -5.99 -22.78
C VAL A 51 7.31 -4.69 -22.07
N VAL A 52 7.49 -3.60 -22.84
CA VAL A 52 7.78 -2.27 -22.30
C VAL A 52 6.63 -1.72 -21.46
N THR A 53 5.38 -1.92 -21.88
CA THR A 53 4.19 -1.50 -21.10
C THR A 53 4.12 -2.27 -19.78
N MET A 54 4.39 -3.58 -19.82
CA MET A 54 4.47 -4.40 -18.61
C MET A 54 5.58 -3.90 -17.66
N ALA A 55 6.77 -3.62 -18.19
CA ALA A 55 7.90 -3.14 -17.40
C ALA A 55 7.61 -1.77 -16.75
N ILE A 56 7.00 -0.84 -17.50
CA ILE A 56 6.59 0.47 -16.98
C ILE A 56 5.55 0.30 -15.87
N TRP A 57 4.55 -0.55 -16.08
CA TRP A 57 3.54 -0.83 -15.07
C TRP A 57 4.16 -1.35 -13.77
N LEU A 58 5.01 -2.37 -13.87
CA LEU A 58 5.70 -2.95 -12.71
C LEU A 58 6.58 -1.91 -12.00
N ALA A 59 7.33 -1.10 -12.75
CA ALA A 59 8.16 -0.04 -12.18
C ALA A 59 7.32 0.99 -11.41
N VAL A 60 6.20 1.46 -11.98
CA VAL A 60 5.29 2.40 -11.30
C VAL A 60 4.74 1.79 -10.01
N ARG A 61 4.30 0.53 -10.06
CA ARG A 61 3.78 -0.17 -8.87
C ARG A 61 4.82 -0.34 -7.77
N LEU A 62 6.06 -0.68 -8.13
CA LEU A 62 7.15 -0.80 -7.16
C LEU A 62 7.52 0.55 -6.55
N ILE A 63 7.59 1.62 -7.36
CA ILE A 63 7.86 2.98 -6.87
C ILE A 63 6.78 3.40 -5.86
N GLU A 64 5.51 3.14 -6.18
CA GLU A 64 4.39 3.43 -5.28
C GLU A 64 4.45 2.63 -3.98
N THR A 65 4.71 1.33 -4.07
CA THR A 65 4.90 0.46 -2.89
C THR A 65 6.03 0.97 -2.00
N VAL A 66 7.16 1.37 -2.58
CA VAL A 66 8.29 1.90 -1.82
C VAL A 66 7.96 3.27 -1.21
N ASP A 67 7.32 4.18 -1.95
CA ASP A 67 7.00 5.54 -1.49
C ASP A 67 6.12 5.52 -0.23
N VAL A 68 5.06 4.70 -0.22
CA VAL A 68 4.13 4.62 0.93
C VAL A 68 4.71 3.85 2.13
N HIS A 69 5.83 3.15 1.98
CA HIS A 69 6.52 2.44 3.07
C HIS A 69 7.88 3.06 3.40
N ALA A 70 8.23 4.19 2.79
CA ALA A 70 9.57 4.74 2.92
C ALA A 70 9.90 5.17 4.36
N GLY A 71 8.87 5.44 5.19
CA GLY A 71 9.02 6.08 6.50
C GLY A 71 9.31 7.57 6.42
N TYR A 72 9.30 8.15 5.19
CA TYR A 72 9.61 9.55 4.94
C TYR A 72 8.56 10.17 4.02
N ASP A 73 8.02 11.32 4.45
CA ASP A 73 7.19 12.18 3.60
C ASP A 73 8.09 13.19 2.86
N LEU A 74 8.54 12.84 1.65
CA LEU A 74 9.49 13.62 0.89
C LEU A 74 8.77 14.70 0.05
N PRO A 75 9.48 15.79 -0.33
CA PRO A 75 8.90 16.83 -1.21
C PRO A 75 8.40 16.32 -2.56
N TRP A 76 8.88 15.15 -3.00
CA TRP A 76 8.52 14.50 -4.25
C TRP A 76 7.70 13.22 -4.07
N SER A 77 7.24 12.91 -2.86
CA SER A 77 6.35 11.76 -2.63
C SER A 77 5.06 11.88 -3.43
N ILE A 78 4.47 10.74 -3.79
CA ILE A 78 3.39 10.67 -4.80
C ILE A 78 2.17 11.48 -4.36
N HIS A 79 1.83 11.45 -3.07
CA HIS A 79 0.68 12.18 -2.51
C HIS A 79 0.84 13.71 -2.57
N LYS A 80 2.05 14.25 -2.77
CA LYS A 80 2.24 15.70 -3.00
C LYS A 80 1.66 16.15 -4.33
N TRP A 81 1.70 15.27 -5.34
CA TRP A 81 1.18 15.53 -6.68
C TRP A 81 -0.27 15.03 -6.83
N MET A 82 -0.60 13.93 -6.15
CA MET A 82 -1.93 13.30 -6.18
C MET A 82 -2.49 13.19 -4.76
N GLN A 83 -3.16 14.23 -4.29
CA GLN A 83 -3.58 14.39 -2.88
C GLN A 83 -4.52 13.29 -2.34
N PHE A 84 -5.11 12.48 -3.21
CA PHE A 84 -5.92 11.33 -2.83
C PHE A 84 -5.08 10.06 -2.57
N PHE A 85 -3.76 10.13 -2.70
CA PHE A 85 -2.85 9.05 -2.32
C PHE A 85 -2.53 9.05 -0.80
N GLY A 86 -2.30 7.84 -0.25
CA GLY A 86 -1.93 7.61 1.15
C GLY A 86 -0.68 8.38 1.58
N GLY A 87 0.41 8.17 0.85
CA GLY A 87 1.75 8.59 1.26
C GLY A 87 2.26 7.79 2.48
N ALA A 88 3.52 8.01 2.83
CA ALA A 88 4.17 7.29 3.93
C ALA A 88 3.46 7.48 5.28
N ASP A 89 3.17 8.71 5.68
CA ASP A 89 2.54 9.02 6.97
C ASP A 89 1.18 8.32 7.20
N PHE A 90 0.34 8.21 6.15
CA PHE A 90 -0.95 7.53 6.25
C PHE A 90 -0.79 6.01 6.43
N HIS A 91 0.20 5.42 5.76
CA HIS A 91 0.43 3.99 5.78
C HIS A 91 1.30 3.56 6.98
N ASP A 92 2.18 4.42 7.47
CA ASP A 92 2.89 4.21 8.73
C ASP A 92 1.91 4.14 9.90
N TYR A 93 0.88 5.00 9.92
CA TYR A 93 -0.18 4.89 10.90
C TYR A 93 -0.94 3.55 10.79
N ARG A 94 -1.17 3.04 9.57
CA ARG A 94 -1.76 1.72 9.33
C ARG A 94 -0.91 0.60 9.96
N HIS A 95 0.42 0.65 9.80
CA HIS A 95 1.35 -0.32 10.39
C HIS A 95 1.45 -0.19 11.92
N MET A 96 1.34 1.02 12.46
CA MET A 96 1.35 1.27 13.90
C MET A 96 0.05 0.84 14.59
N ALA A 97 -1.11 1.18 14.02
CA ALA A 97 -2.42 0.99 14.64
C ALA A 97 -3.08 -0.34 14.27
N PHE A 98 -2.63 -1.00 13.20
CA PHE A 98 -3.16 -2.26 12.64
C PHE A 98 -4.66 -2.24 12.24
N ILE A 99 -5.39 -1.16 12.48
CA ILE A 99 -6.83 -0.99 12.23
C ILE A 99 -7.05 0.37 11.56
N GLY A 100 -7.87 0.40 10.49
CA GLY A 100 -8.08 1.59 9.67
C GLY A 100 -7.03 1.76 8.57
N ASN A 101 -7.13 2.85 7.80
CA ASN A 101 -6.17 3.24 6.77
C ASN A 101 -5.78 2.10 5.81
N TYR A 102 -6.77 1.33 5.35
CA TYR A 102 -6.56 0.09 4.61
C TYR A 102 -6.02 0.29 3.20
N SER A 103 -6.26 1.46 2.59
CA SER A 103 -5.73 1.78 1.28
C SER A 103 -4.33 2.39 1.38
N SER A 104 -3.36 1.81 0.69
CA SER A 104 -2.04 2.42 0.49
C SER A 104 -2.07 3.52 -0.59
N SER A 105 -2.86 3.32 -1.65
CA SER A 105 -3.03 4.24 -2.76
C SER A 105 -4.20 5.18 -2.49
N PHE A 106 -5.41 4.83 -2.93
CA PHE A 106 -6.55 5.74 -3.00
C PHE A 106 -7.30 5.88 -1.67
N ARG A 107 -6.97 6.93 -0.90
CA ARG A 107 -7.56 7.24 0.40
C ARG A 107 -9.07 7.49 0.37
N TRP A 108 -9.65 7.80 -0.79
CA TRP A 108 -11.10 7.99 -0.90
C TRP A 108 -11.89 6.77 -0.44
N TRP A 109 -11.31 5.56 -0.51
CA TRP A 109 -11.97 4.36 -0.04
C TRP A 109 -12.06 4.37 1.47
N ASP A 110 -10.97 4.74 2.15
CA ASP A 110 -10.98 4.90 3.59
C ASP A 110 -11.90 6.03 4.03
N TRP A 111 -11.92 7.15 3.31
CA TRP A 111 -12.87 8.24 3.58
C TRP A 111 -14.32 7.78 3.42
N PHE A 112 -14.64 7.07 2.34
CA PHE A 112 -15.99 6.59 2.06
C PHE A 112 -16.48 5.58 3.09
N PHE A 113 -15.60 4.68 3.55
CA PHE A 113 -15.91 3.68 4.57
C PHE A 113 -15.64 4.15 6.01
N GLY A 114 -15.15 5.38 6.19
CA GLY A 114 -14.83 5.98 7.49
C GLY A 114 -13.64 5.32 8.22
N THR A 115 -12.79 4.60 7.51
CA THR A 115 -11.66 3.85 8.10
C THR A 115 -10.40 4.70 8.30
N ASP A 116 -10.39 5.97 7.91
CA ASP A 116 -9.34 6.95 8.21
C ASP A 116 -9.63 7.86 9.42
N ALA A 117 -10.78 7.72 10.08
CA ALA A 117 -11.22 8.60 11.16
C ALA A 117 -10.22 8.66 12.33
N ALA A 118 -9.67 7.50 12.72
CA ALA A 118 -8.69 7.41 13.81
C ALA A 118 -7.37 8.11 13.46
N TYR A 119 -6.91 7.99 12.21
CA TYR A 119 -5.74 8.70 11.71
C TYR A 119 -5.95 10.21 11.71
N ASN A 120 -7.11 10.68 11.22
CA ASN A 120 -7.41 12.11 11.19
C ASN A 120 -7.45 12.71 12.61
N ALA A 121 -8.01 11.98 13.58
CA ALA A 121 -8.00 12.38 14.99
C ALA A 121 -6.59 12.33 15.62
N TRP A 122 -5.71 11.44 15.14
CA TRP A 122 -4.31 11.37 15.56
C TRP A 122 -3.49 12.54 15.01
N LYS A 123 -3.68 12.92 13.74
CA LYS A 123 -2.99 14.07 13.10
C LYS A 123 -3.39 15.43 13.66
N ALA A 124 -4.59 15.55 14.24
CA ALA A 124 -5.11 16.80 14.78
C ALA A 124 -4.59 17.14 16.19
N LYS A 125 -3.84 16.24 16.82
CA LYS A 125 -3.19 16.44 18.12
C LYS A 125 -1.81 17.05 17.96
#